data_AF-A0A2A4TLK9-F1
#
_entry.id   AF-A0A2A4TLK9-F1
#
_cell.length_a   1.000
_cell.length_b   1.000
_cell.length_c   1.000
_cell.angle_alpha   90.00
_cell.angle_beta   90.00
_cell.angle_gamma   90.00
#
_symmetry.space_group_name_H-M   'P 1'
#
loop_
_entity.id
_entity.type
_entity.pdbx_description
1 polymer ?
#
loop_
_entity_poly.entity_id
_entity_poly.type
_entity_poly.pdbx_seq_one_letter_code
_entity_poly.pdbx_strand_id
1 'polypeptide(L)'
;MMPDSRGFTGMETTVTYLCPTCEATVEIQSMGQAGLKLAVGLIVLAVVTFMVLENPGPWDMVDYLLYSGFVFVVLYLPASILIPHWAHRVTGERDMAADSLDFGTDDFARTIQDPVQKGIIRFERFGFLGGFIAPLIFIALVLGAATLIGMINFYYF
;
A
#
# COMPACT_ATOMS: atom_id res chain seq x y z
N MET A 1 -11.46 12.79 16.92
CA MET A 1 -10.83 11.69 17.67
C MET A 1 -9.44 12.13 18.14
N MET A 2 -8.88 11.53 19.19
CA MET A 2 -7.48 11.76 19.59
C MET A 2 -6.67 10.51 19.23
N PRO A 3 -5.51 10.63 18.57
CA PRO A 3 -4.66 9.48 18.36
C PRO A 3 -4.02 9.05 19.70
N ASP A 4 -3.99 7.75 19.97
CA ASP A 4 -3.50 7.16 21.22
C ASP A 4 -2.12 6.52 21.03
N SER A 5 -1.99 5.59 20.08
CA SER A 5 -0.72 4.95 19.76
C SER A 5 -0.58 4.61 18.28
N ARG A 6 0.68 4.44 17.83
CA ARG A 6 1.02 3.92 16.50
C ARG A 6 1.73 2.59 16.66
N GLY A 7 1.21 1.55 16.02
CA GLY A 7 1.76 0.20 16.07
C GLY A 7 2.12 -0.32 14.69
N PHE A 8 2.99 -1.34 14.68
CA PHE A 8 3.16 -2.22 13.52
C PHE A 8 2.42 -3.52 13.80
N THR A 9 1.47 -3.85 12.95
CA THR A 9 0.84 -5.18 12.92
C THR A 9 1.44 -5.94 11.74
N GLY A 10 2.58 -6.58 11.96
CA GLY A 10 3.38 -7.19 10.88
C GLY A 10 4.07 -6.13 10.01
N MET A 11 3.69 -6.02 8.74
CA MET A 11 4.18 -5.00 7.80
C MET A 11 3.21 -3.81 7.65
N GLU A 12 2.08 -3.83 8.36
CA GLU A 12 1.04 -2.82 8.29
C GLU A 12 1.24 -1.79 9.41
N THR A 13 1.15 -0.49 9.10
CA THR A 13 1.11 0.54 10.15
C THR A 13 -0.34 0.86 10.50
N THR A 14 -0.65 0.77 11.79
CA THR A 14 -1.98 1.07 12.32
C THR A 14 -1.86 2.23 13.29
N VAL A 15 -2.80 3.17 13.19
CA VAL A 15 -2.95 4.27 14.15
C VAL A 15 -4.22 3.98 14.94
N THR A 16 -4.08 3.83 16.25
CA THR A 16 -5.22 3.71 17.16
C THR A 16 -5.71 5.09 17.54
N TYR A 17 -7.01 5.31 17.37
CA TYR A 17 -7.69 6.54 17.74
C TYR A 17 -8.65 6.27 18.89
N LEU A 18 -8.61 7.12 19.92
CA LEU A 18 -9.52 7.06 21.05
C LEU A 18 -10.66 8.07 20.85
N CYS A 19 -11.89 7.58 21.00
CA CYS A 19 -13.11 8.38 20.95
C CYS A 19 -13.25 9.20 22.23
N PRO A 20 -13.24 10.55 22.17
CA PRO A 20 -13.28 11.38 23.38
C PRO A 20 -14.61 11.29 24.15
N THR A 21 -15.68 10.85 23.49
CA THR A 21 -17.04 10.78 24.07
C THR A 21 -17.45 9.38 24.47
N CYS A 22 -16.80 8.34 23.93
CA CYS A 22 -17.27 6.97 24.04
C CYS A 22 -16.20 5.97 24.48
N GLU A 23 -14.96 6.43 24.70
CA GLU A 23 -13.78 5.63 25.09
C GLU A 23 -13.45 4.45 24.15
N ALA A 24 -14.21 4.26 23.08
CA ALA A 24 -13.96 3.26 22.07
C ALA A 24 -12.66 3.58 21.32
N THR A 25 -11.85 2.55 21.12
CA THR A 25 -10.65 2.60 20.28
C THR A 25 -11.00 2.17 18.87
N VAL A 26 -10.50 2.92 17.88
CA VAL A 26 -10.66 2.62 16.46
C VAL A 26 -9.28 2.51 15.84
N GLU A 27 -8.98 1.37 15.25
CA GLU A 27 -7.77 1.16 14.47
C GLU A 27 -8.01 1.60 13.04
N ILE A 28 -7.17 2.52 12.56
CA ILE A 28 -7.22 3.01 11.20
C ILE A 28 -5.88 2.71 10.53
N GLN A 29 -5.94 2.01 9.40
CA GLN A 29 -4.79 1.70 8.57
C GLN A 29 -4.26 2.95 7.86
N SER A 30 -2.97 2.98 7.55
CA SER A 30 -2.39 4.12 6.80
C SER A 30 -2.93 4.17 5.36
N MET A 31 -3.10 5.38 4.82
CA MET A 31 -3.49 5.54 3.41
C MET A 31 -2.43 4.97 2.44
N GLY A 32 -1.16 4.93 2.84
CA GLY A 32 -0.09 4.29 2.07
C GLY A 32 -0.34 2.80 1.87
N GLN A 33 -0.90 2.12 2.86
CA GLN A 33 -1.23 0.71 2.77
C GLN A 33 -2.33 0.43 1.72
N ALA A 34 -3.30 1.34 1.56
CA ALA A 34 -4.31 1.24 0.51
C ALA A 34 -3.67 1.31 -0.89
N GLY A 35 -2.74 2.24 -1.09
CA GLY A 35 -1.98 2.36 -2.32
C GLY A 35 -1.15 1.10 -2.62
N LEU A 36 -0.50 0.54 -1.60
CA LEU A 36 0.31 -0.68 -1.70
C LEU A 36 -0.56 -1.89 -2.11
N LYS A 37 -1.69 -2.11 -1.42
CA LYS A 37 -2.61 -3.22 -1.73
C LYS A 37 -3.16 -3.11 -3.14
N LEU A 38 -3.49 -1.89 -3.59
CA LEU A 38 -3.96 -1.65 -4.96
C LEU A 38 -2.86 -1.94 -6.00
N ALA A 39 -1.64 -1.47 -5.78
CA ALA A 39 -0.52 -1.73 -6.68
C ALA A 39 -0.23 -3.23 -6.80
N VAL A 40 -0.13 -3.94 -5.67
CA VAL A 40 0.09 -5.39 -5.65
C VAL A 40 -1.05 -6.12 -6.35
N GLY A 41 -2.31 -5.73 -6.09
CA GLY A 41 -3.46 -6.31 -6.77
C GLY A 41 -3.41 -6.13 -8.29
N LEU A 42 -3.02 -4.94 -8.78
CA LEU A 42 -2.87 -4.69 -10.22
C LEU A 42 -1.72 -5.49 -10.83
N ILE A 43 -0.60 -5.65 -10.12
CA ILE A 43 0.53 -6.46 -10.58
C ILE A 43 0.11 -7.92 -10.73
N VAL A 44 -0.55 -8.49 -9.71
CA VAL A 44 -1.05 -9.87 -9.77
C VAL A 44 -2.04 -10.03 -10.90
N LEU A 45 -2.96 -9.07 -11.08
CA LEU A 45 -3.93 -9.11 -12.17
C LEU A 45 -3.26 -9.02 -13.55
N ALA A 46 -2.23 -8.19 -13.71
CA ALA A 46 -1.45 -8.11 -14.95
C ALA A 46 -0.75 -9.43 -15.27
N VAL A 47 -0.14 -10.09 -14.27
CA VAL A 47 0.49 -11.42 -14.44
C VAL A 47 -0.54 -12.48 -14.82
N VAL A 48 -1.68 -12.51 -14.14
CA VAL A 48 -2.77 -13.44 -14.46
C VAL A 48 -3.29 -13.20 -15.87
N THR A 49 -3.52 -11.94 -16.26
CA THR A 49 -3.94 -11.57 -17.62
C THR A 49 -2.96 -12.08 -18.66
N PHE A 50 -1.66 -11.88 -18.43
CA PHE A 50 -0.61 -12.35 -19.32
C PHE A 50 -0.60 -13.88 -19.47
N MET A 51 -0.68 -14.62 -18.37
CA MET A 51 -0.71 -16.10 -18.39
C MET A 51 -1.94 -16.66 -19.11
N VAL A 52 -3.08 -15.97 -19.02
CA VAL A 52 -4.32 -16.42 -19.64
C VAL A 52 -4.32 -16.15 -21.14
N LEU A 53 -3.73 -15.04 -21.59
CA LEU A 53 -3.59 -14.74 -23.04
C LEU A 53 -2.77 -15.78 -23.80
N GLU A 54 -1.84 -16.47 -23.12
CA GLU A 54 -1.03 -17.54 -23.73
C GLU A 54 -1.77 -18.90 -23.83
N ASN A 55 -2.93 -19.05 -23.15
CA ASN A 55 -3.68 -20.30 -23.14
C ASN A 55 -4.93 -20.22 -24.03
N PRO A 56 -5.18 -21.20 -24.93
CA PRO A 56 -6.34 -21.21 -25.84
C PRO A 56 -7.65 -21.64 -25.14
N GLY A 57 -7.93 -21.07 -23.97
CA GLY A 57 -9.20 -21.28 -23.27
C GLY A 57 -10.37 -20.56 -23.95
N PRO A 58 -11.63 -20.89 -23.59
CA PRO A 58 -12.79 -20.14 -24.05
C PRO A 58 -12.72 -18.70 -23.53
N TRP A 59 -12.57 -17.76 -24.46
CA TRP A 59 -12.39 -16.32 -24.20
C TRP A 59 -13.48 -15.72 -23.30
N ASP A 60 -14.71 -16.18 -23.43
CA ASP A 60 -15.83 -15.68 -22.61
C ASP A 60 -15.60 -15.84 -21.11
N MET A 61 -15.08 -17.01 -20.66
CA MET A 61 -14.88 -17.27 -19.24
C MET A 61 -13.69 -16.49 -18.67
N VAL A 62 -12.67 -16.28 -19.51
CA VAL A 62 -11.49 -15.49 -19.18
C VAL A 62 -11.86 -14.03 -18.96
N ASP A 63 -12.65 -13.46 -19.86
CA ASP A 63 -13.06 -12.06 -19.79
C ASP A 63 -13.85 -11.77 -18.51
N TYR A 64 -14.78 -12.65 -18.12
CA TYR A 64 -15.52 -12.49 -16.86
C TYR A 64 -14.62 -12.58 -15.62
N LEU A 65 -13.63 -13.47 -15.61
CA LEU A 65 -12.67 -13.58 -14.50
C LEU A 65 -11.77 -12.35 -14.40
N LEU A 66 -11.29 -11.83 -15.52
CA LEU A 66 -10.46 -10.63 -15.56
C LEU A 66 -11.23 -9.38 -15.16
N TYR A 67 -12.45 -9.20 -15.68
CA TYR A 67 -13.30 -8.07 -15.31
C TYR A 67 -13.69 -8.10 -13.83
N SER A 68 -14.11 -9.26 -13.31
CA SER A 68 -14.47 -9.38 -11.89
C SER A 68 -13.26 -9.19 -10.97
N GLY A 69 -12.10 -9.74 -11.34
CA GLY A 69 -10.84 -9.49 -10.65
C GLY A 69 -10.44 -8.02 -10.64
N PHE A 70 -10.60 -7.33 -11.78
CA PHE A 70 -10.28 -5.90 -11.89
C PHE A 70 -11.19 -5.05 -11.03
N VAL A 71 -12.51 -5.29 -11.09
CA VAL A 71 -13.50 -4.64 -10.23
C VAL A 71 -13.16 -4.86 -8.76
N PHE A 72 -12.80 -6.07 -8.36
CA PHE A 72 -12.42 -6.37 -6.97
C PHE A 72 -11.15 -5.61 -6.55
N VAL A 73 -10.11 -5.61 -7.38
CA VAL A 73 -8.84 -4.93 -7.07
C VAL A 73 -8.99 -3.41 -7.02
N VAL A 74 -9.75 -2.83 -7.95
CA VAL A 74 -9.83 -1.37 -8.13
C VAL A 74 -10.91 -0.74 -7.26
N LEU A 75 -11.99 -1.45 -6.95
CA LEU A 75 -13.08 -0.90 -6.14
C LEU A 75 -13.07 -1.45 -4.73
N TYR A 76 -13.00 -2.76 -4.54
CA TYR A 76 -13.20 -3.36 -3.22
C TYR A 76 -12.00 -3.13 -2.27
N LEU A 77 -10.78 -3.38 -2.75
CA LEU A 77 -9.56 -3.19 -1.94
C LEU A 77 -9.41 -1.76 -1.41
N PRO A 78 -9.43 -0.71 -2.24
CA PRO A 78 -9.29 0.66 -1.72
C PRO A 78 -10.52 1.07 -0.91
N ALA A 79 -11.74 0.66 -1.29
CA ALA A 79 -12.93 1.00 -0.52
C ALA A 79 -12.87 0.45 0.91
N SER A 80 -12.35 -0.76 1.12
CA SER A 80 -12.22 -1.34 2.46
C SER A 80 -11.37 -0.50 3.42
N ILE A 81 -10.45 0.32 2.89
CA ILE A 81 -9.54 1.17 3.67
C ILE A 81 -9.99 2.64 3.66
N LEU A 82 -10.57 3.13 2.55
CA LEU A 82 -11.11 4.49 2.46
C LEU A 82 -12.41 4.67 3.24
N ILE A 83 -13.28 3.66 3.31
CA ILE A 83 -14.57 3.76 4.01
C ILE A 83 -14.36 4.11 5.50
N PRO A 84 -13.48 3.44 6.27
CA PRO A 84 -13.18 3.82 7.64
C PRO A 84 -12.68 5.26 7.77
N HIS A 85 -11.83 5.72 6.84
CA HIS A 85 -11.34 7.10 6.83
C HIS A 85 -12.44 8.13 6.59
N TRP A 86 -13.44 7.81 5.78
CA TRP A 86 -14.57 8.70 5.50
C TRP A 86 -15.64 8.65 6.60
N ALA A 87 -15.91 7.46 7.14
CA ALA A 87 -16.87 7.26 8.23
C ALA A 87 -16.40 7.89 9.54
N HIS A 88 -15.07 7.90 9.77
CA HIS A 88 -14.45 8.45 10.97
C HIS A 88 -13.60 9.68 10.64
N ARG A 89 -14.21 10.70 10.02
CA ARG A 89 -13.54 11.98 9.76
C ARG A 89 -12.94 12.56 11.04
N VAL A 90 -11.64 12.78 11.04
CA VAL A 90 -10.92 13.43 12.14
C VAL A 90 -11.18 14.94 12.06
N THR A 91 -12.28 15.41 12.65
CA THR A 91 -12.64 16.84 12.58
C THR A 91 -11.69 17.72 13.41
N GLY A 92 -11.18 18.80 12.80
CA GLY A 92 -10.46 19.92 13.45
C GLY A 92 -8.97 20.01 13.10
N GLU A 93 -8.21 20.81 13.86
CA GLU A 93 -6.73 20.98 13.80
C GLU A 93 -5.94 19.65 13.95
N ARG A 94 -6.67 18.55 14.21
CA ARG A 94 -6.21 17.17 14.33
C ARG A 94 -6.20 16.38 13.03
N ASP A 95 -6.81 16.89 11.96
CA ASP A 95 -6.67 16.34 10.60
C ASP A 95 -5.21 16.50 10.13
N MET A 96 -4.59 17.63 10.49
CA MET A 96 -3.15 17.80 10.34
C MET A 96 -2.36 16.91 11.30
N ALA A 97 -2.79 16.72 12.55
CA ALA A 97 -2.10 15.86 13.52
C ALA A 97 -2.15 14.35 13.20
N ALA A 98 -3.01 13.85 12.32
CA ALA A 98 -2.96 12.45 11.90
C ALA A 98 -1.84 12.20 10.86
N ASP A 99 -1.64 13.15 9.95
CA ASP A 99 -0.50 13.18 9.01
C ASP A 99 0.77 13.78 9.65
N SER A 100 0.60 14.61 10.68
CA SER A 100 1.60 15.35 11.44
C SER A 100 1.73 14.86 12.88
N LEU A 101 1.32 13.62 13.17
CA LEU A 101 1.88 12.87 14.30
C LEU A 101 3.30 12.46 13.90
N ASP A 102 4.09 13.50 13.75
CA ASP A 102 5.47 13.60 14.17
C ASP A 102 5.46 13.36 15.70
N PHE A 103 5.09 12.15 16.15
CA PHE A 103 5.75 11.58 17.32
C PHE A 103 7.21 11.61 16.89
N GLY A 104 7.93 12.67 17.26
CA GLY A 104 9.10 13.20 16.57
C GLY A 104 9.73 12.12 15.71
N THR A 105 9.57 12.20 14.39
CA THR A 105 9.93 11.10 13.48
C THR A 105 11.38 10.67 13.65
N ASP A 106 12.21 11.48 14.29
CA ASP A 106 13.50 11.09 14.84
C ASP A 106 13.44 10.09 16.02
N ASP A 107 12.59 10.24 17.03
CA ASP A 107 12.55 9.34 18.18
C ASP A 107 11.86 7.99 17.88
N PHE A 108 10.76 7.97 17.10
CA PHE A 108 10.14 6.68 16.71
C PHE A 108 10.96 5.96 15.62
N ALA A 109 11.52 6.68 14.64
CA ALA A 109 12.43 6.07 13.64
C ALA A 109 13.87 5.84 14.15
N ARG A 110 14.23 6.34 15.34
CA ARG A 110 15.42 5.89 16.10
C ARG A 110 15.15 4.61 16.88
N THR A 111 13.91 4.41 17.35
CA THR A 111 13.52 3.21 18.08
C THR A 111 13.42 1.99 17.14
N ILE A 112 13.06 2.23 15.88
CA ILE A 112 13.02 1.19 14.84
C ILE A 112 14.42 1.02 14.23
N GLN A 113 15.09 -0.08 14.59
CA GLN A 113 16.40 -0.44 14.04
C GLN A 113 16.32 -1.07 12.63
N ASP A 114 15.13 -1.52 12.21
CA ASP A 114 14.98 -2.27 10.96
C ASP A 114 14.95 -1.33 9.74
N PRO A 115 15.92 -1.43 8.81
CA PRO A 115 15.99 -0.55 7.64
C PRO A 115 14.77 -0.66 6.73
N VAL A 116 14.08 -1.81 6.72
CA VAL A 116 12.87 -2.03 5.91
C VAL A 116 11.71 -1.20 6.45
N GLN A 117 11.47 -1.25 7.76
CA GLN A 117 10.40 -0.49 8.42
C GLN A 117 10.63 1.02 8.31
N LYS A 118 11.90 1.46 8.41
CA LYS A 118 12.26 2.86 8.20
C LYS A 118 12.00 3.34 6.78
N GLY A 119 12.20 2.47 5.79
CA GLY A 119 11.81 2.71 4.41
C GLY A 119 10.30 2.92 4.28
N ILE A 120 9.50 2.02 4.85
CA ILE A 120 8.03 2.06 4.81
C ILE A 120 7.51 3.41 5.35
N ILE A 121 7.97 3.84 6.52
CA ILE A 121 7.55 5.12 7.14
C ILE A 121 7.85 6.32 6.22
N ARG A 122 8.97 6.28 5.49
CA ARG A 122 9.34 7.36 4.57
C ARG A 122 8.41 7.41 3.36
N PHE A 123 7.95 6.26 2.87
CA PHE A 123 6.99 6.18 1.77
C PHE A 123 5.57 6.55 2.21
N GLU A 124 5.21 6.29 3.46
CA GLU A 124 3.90 6.69 4.00
C GLU A 124 3.68 8.21 4.02
N ARG A 125 4.74 9.02 4.06
CA ARG A 125 4.64 10.50 3.94
C ARG A 125 4.03 10.96 2.62
N PHE A 126 4.10 10.15 1.58
CA PHE A 126 3.50 10.44 0.27
C PHE A 126 2.05 9.91 0.18
N GLY A 127 1.49 9.45 1.29
CA GLY A 127 0.12 8.94 1.39
C GLY A 127 -0.15 7.78 0.44
N PHE A 128 -1.36 7.76 -0.12
CA PHE A 128 -1.80 6.75 -1.08
C PHE A 128 -0.86 6.62 -2.30
N LEU A 129 -0.39 7.75 -2.84
CA LEU A 129 0.45 7.77 -4.03
C LEU A 129 1.82 7.15 -3.76
N GLY A 130 2.38 7.40 -2.56
CA GLY A 130 3.63 6.78 -2.10
C GLY A 130 3.54 5.27 -2.05
N GLY A 131 2.47 4.76 -1.42
CA GLY A 131 2.20 3.33 -1.35
C GLY A 131 1.98 2.66 -2.70
N PHE A 132 1.37 3.37 -3.66
CA PHE A 132 1.12 2.85 -4.99
C PHE A 132 2.39 2.82 -5.88
N ILE A 133 3.17 3.90 -5.86
CA ILE A 133 4.33 4.04 -6.74
C ILE A 133 5.54 3.23 -6.24
N ALA A 134 5.74 3.12 -4.92
CA ALA A 134 6.87 2.40 -4.34
C ALA A 134 7.09 0.98 -4.90
N PRO A 135 6.08 0.07 -4.92
CA PRO A 135 6.24 -1.26 -5.49
C PRO A 135 6.52 -1.23 -7.00
N LEU A 136 5.95 -0.28 -7.75
CA LEU A 136 6.19 -0.15 -9.19
C LEU A 136 7.65 0.25 -9.49
N ILE A 137 8.19 1.22 -8.74
CA ILE A 137 9.60 1.61 -8.85
C ILE A 137 10.51 0.45 -8.49
N PHE A 138 10.19 -0.28 -7.41
CA PHE A 138 10.97 -1.43 -6.99
C PHE A 138 11.06 -2.49 -8.10
N ILE A 139 9.92 -2.84 -8.71
CA ILE A 139 9.86 -3.79 -9.82
C ILE A 139 10.64 -3.28 -11.03
N ALA A 140 10.46 -2.00 -11.40
CA ALA A 140 11.19 -1.40 -12.51
C ALA A 140 12.71 -1.43 -12.31
N LEU A 141 13.18 -1.23 -11.07
CA LEU A 141 14.60 -1.27 -10.73
C LEU A 141 15.15 -2.70 -10.84
N VAL A 142 14.44 -3.68 -10.29
CA VAL A 142 14.85 -5.10 -10.36
C VAL A 142 14.85 -5.59 -11.80
N LEU A 143 13.79 -5.32 -12.56
CA LEU A 143 13.72 -5.68 -13.98
C LEU A 143 14.80 -4.96 -14.81
N GLY A 144 15.02 -3.67 -14.54
CA GLY A 144 16.07 -2.88 -15.16
C GLY A 144 17.46 -3.48 -14.93
N ALA A 145 17.78 -3.81 -13.67
CA ALA A 145 19.03 -4.48 -13.33
C ALA A 145 19.17 -5.85 -14.03
N ALA A 146 18.10 -6.65 -14.05
CA ALA A 146 18.08 -7.94 -14.74
C ALA A 146 18.31 -7.79 -16.25
N THR A 147 17.65 -6.82 -16.91
CA THR A 147 17.87 -6.55 -18.35
C THR A 147 19.30 -6.08 -18.64
N LEU A 148 19.90 -5.29 -17.75
CA LEU A 148 21.25 -4.80 -17.91
C LEU A 148 22.28 -5.93 -17.76
N ILE A 149 22.08 -6.84 -16.81
CA ILE A 149 22.88 -8.06 -16.66
C ILE A 149 22.72 -8.96 -17.90
N GLY A 150 21.50 -9.14 -18.39
CA GLY A 150 21.22 -9.92 -19.60
C GLY A 150 21.90 -9.33 -20.84
N MET A 151 21.89 -8.01 -20.98
CA MET A 151 22.56 -7.31 -22.07
C MET A 151 24.08 -7.49 -22.00
N ILE A 152 24.69 -7.32 -20.81
CA ILE A 152 26.13 -7.57 -20.64
C ILE A 152 26.45 -9.02 -21.00
N ASN A 153 25.64 -9.98 -20.55
CA ASN A 153 25.86 -11.38 -20.87
C ASN A 153 25.81 -11.63 -22.38
N PHE A 154 24.77 -11.12 -23.07
CA PHE A 154 24.62 -11.27 -24.52
C PHE A 154 25.74 -10.63 -25.36
N TYR A 155 26.33 -9.52 -24.89
CA TYR A 155 27.38 -8.83 -25.63
C TYR A 155 28.79 -9.39 -25.39
N TYR A 156 29.05 -9.98 -24.23
CA TYR A 156 30.40 -10.38 -23.82
C TYR A 156 30.62 -11.90 -23.73
N PHE A 157 29.56 -12.71 -23.71
CA PHE A 157 29.59 -14.18 -23.74
C PHE A 157 28.86 -14.72 -24.96
#